data_AF-A0A6V8NPS8-F1
#
_entry.id   AF-A0A6V8NPS8-F1
#
_cell.length_a   1.000
_cell.length_b   1.000
_cell.length_c   1.000
_cell.angle_alpha   90.00
_cell.angle_beta   90.00
_cell.angle_gamma   90.00
#
_symmetry.space_group_name_H-M   'P 1'
#
loop_
_entity.id
_entity.type
_entity.pdbx_description
1 polymer ?
#
loop_
_entity_poly.entity_id
_entity_poly.type
_entity_poly.pdbx_seq_one_letter_code
_entity_poly.pdbx_strand_id
1 'polypeptide(L)'
;MECVQKLKTIGYELKLEENHIICTWCGSGQPDPQMVEPLLAELKANKDEALRYIQEERARDPDVFLKSFKQSLAELNRRYQPGTLDFIESHYPDLYHKMEQTEDELDSLWREGDPGLFGESSKKWQELHEQAIQTYNQPEFCDLVTLLVCGQARHLPLPEIAPGETVVEAETFLRSYLRDLGHPALKHLARRQLLAFREALKKEEN
;
A
#
# COMPACT_ATOMS: atom_id res chain seq x y z
N MET A 1 21.11 10.39 17.36
CA MET A 1 21.56 11.42 18.31
C MET A 1 21.64 10.81 19.70
N GLU A 2 22.81 10.92 20.36
CA GLU A 2 23.10 10.20 21.60
C GLU A 2 22.21 10.66 22.78
N CYS A 3 21.97 11.96 22.92
CA CYS A 3 21.14 12.49 24.02
C CYS A 3 19.68 12.02 23.94
N VAL A 4 19.10 11.91 22.73
CA VAL A 4 17.74 11.38 22.51
C VAL A 4 17.65 9.93 22.95
N GLN A 5 18.63 9.09 22.57
CA GLN A 5 18.66 7.68 22.96
C GLN A 5 18.83 7.53 24.49
N LYS A 6 19.72 8.32 25.10
CA LYS A 6 19.91 8.32 26.56
C LYS A 6 18.63 8.71 27.31
N LEU A 7 17.94 9.76 26.87
CA LEU A 7 16.66 10.17 27.45
C LEU A 7 15.62 9.04 27.39
N LYS A 8 15.49 8.37 26.24
CA LYS A 8 14.60 7.20 26.08
C LYS A 8 14.94 6.07 27.04
N THR A 9 16.22 5.69 27.13
CA THR A 9 16.70 4.63 28.03
C THR A 9 16.41 4.93 29.51
N ILE A 10 16.48 6.21 29.90
CA ILE A 10 16.19 6.62 31.28
C ILE A 10 14.68 6.56 31.57
N GLY A 11 13.82 6.60 30.54
CA GLY A 11 12.36 6.50 30.68
C GLY A 11 11.57 7.71 30.18
N TYR A 12 12.21 8.60 29.39
CA TYR A 12 11.50 9.68 28.71
C TYR A 12 10.90 9.21 27.39
N GLU A 13 9.64 9.57 27.17
CA GLU A 13 9.00 9.53 25.87
C GLU A 13 9.19 10.88 25.18
N LEU A 14 9.72 10.88 23.96
CA LEU A 14 9.88 12.09 23.15
C LEU A 14 8.84 12.08 22.03
N LYS A 15 7.97 13.10 22.02
CA LYS A 15 6.96 13.33 20.99
C LYS A 15 7.27 14.59 20.20
N LEU A 16 6.85 14.58 18.94
CA LEU A 16 6.82 15.78 18.11
C LEU A 16 5.39 16.31 18.07
N GLU A 17 5.24 17.55 18.50
CA GLU A 17 4.04 18.36 18.30
C GLU A 17 4.43 19.58 17.48
N GLU A 18 3.96 19.61 16.22
CA GLU A 18 4.36 20.59 15.22
C GLU A 18 5.90 20.61 15.04
N ASN A 19 6.57 21.63 15.58
CA ASN A 19 8.02 21.82 15.56
C ASN A 19 8.63 21.91 16.97
N HIS A 20 7.95 21.30 17.95
CA HIS A 20 8.39 21.23 19.33
C HIS A 20 8.62 19.77 19.74
N ILE A 21 9.72 19.55 20.46
CA ILE A 21 10.01 18.27 21.09
C ILE A 21 9.40 18.32 22.47
N ILE A 22 8.39 17.49 22.70
CA ILE A 22 7.75 17.30 24.00
C ILE A 22 8.41 16.09 24.66
N CYS A 23 9.09 16.33 25.79
CA CYS A 23 9.70 15.27 26.59
C CYS A 23 8.79 14.97 27.79
N THR A 24 8.22 13.77 27.81
CA THR A 24 7.34 13.31 28.88
C THR A 24 8.03 12.21 29.67
N TRP A 25 8.07 12.32 31.00
CA TRP A 25 8.59 11.26 31.86
C TRP A 25 7.56 10.14 32.00
N CYS A 26 7.95 8.91 31.63
CA CYS A 26 7.08 7.72 31.69
C CYS A 26 7.65 6.62 32.61
N GLY A 27 8.80 6.84 33.25
CA GLY A 27 9.43 5.89 34.16
C GLY A 27 8.81 5.88 35.57
N SER A 28 9.21 4.89 36.37
CA SER A 28 8.85 4.83 37.80
C SER A 28 9.84 5.63 38.64
N GLY A 29 9.32 6.43 39.58
CA GLY A 29 10.12 7.28 40.46
C GLY A 29 10.40 8.67 39.88
N GLN A 30 11.32 9.39 40.53
CA GLN A 30 11.80 10.69 40.04
C GLN A 30 13.06 10.53 39.21
N PRO A 31 13.14 11.16 38.03
CA PRO A 31 14.35 11.16 37.23
C PRO A 31 15.48 11.92 37.95
N ASP A 32 16.70 11.41 37.89
CA ASP A 32 17.87 12.08 38.48
C ASP A 32 18.18 13.40 37.74
N PRO A 33 18.04 14.56 38.39
CA PRO A 33 18.29 15.85 37.76
C PRO A 33 19.73 15.99 37.24
N GLN A 34 20.71 15.40 37.93
CA GLN A 34 22.13 15.51 37.53
C GLN A 34 22.40 14.79 36.21
N MET A 35 21.62 13.76 35.88
CA MET A 35 21.72 13.06 34.61
C MET A 35 20.85 13.69 33.51
N VAL A 36 19.67 14.20 33.87
CA VAL A 36 18.69 14.67 32.89
C VAL A 36 18.95 16.10 32.43
N GLU A 37 19.30 17.02 33.33
CA GLU A 37 19.49 18.43 32.98
C GLU A 37 20.55 18.64 31.87
N PRO A 38 21.71 17.96 31.89
CA PRO A 38 22.68 18.07 30.80
C PRO A 38 22.12 17.57 29.46
N LEU A 39 21.36 16.47 29.46
CA LEU A 39 20.77 15.90 28.25
C LEU A 39 19.68 16.81 27.66
N LEU A 40 18.87 17.44 28.51
CA LEU A 40 17.88 18.42 28.06
C LEU A 40 18.53 19.70 27.54
N ALA A 41 19.63 20.14 28.16
CA ALA A 41 20.40 21.28 27.67
C ALA A 41 21.03 21.00 26.30
N GLU A 42 21.59 19.80 26.10
CA GLU A 42 22.13 19.35 24.82
C GLU A 42 21.06 19.22 23.74
N LEU A 43 19.90 18.63 24.08
CA LEU A 43 18.75 18.53 23.18
C LEU A 43 18.24 19.92 22.75
N LYS A 44 18.22 20.88 23.69
CA LYS A 44 17.81 22.26 23.41
C LYS A 44 18.84 23.02 22.56
N ALA A 45 20.13 22.80 22.81
CA ALA A 45 21.21 23.41 22.03
C ALA A 45 21.23 22.90 20.59
N ASN A 46 20.92 21.61 20.39
CA ASN A 46 20.92 20.94 19.08
C ASN A 46 19.49 20.64 18.59
N LYS A 47 18.56 21.59 18.78
CA LYS A 47 17.13 21.39 18.51
C LYS A 47 16.85 20.88 17.10
N ASP A 48 17.47 21.46 16.08
CA ASP A 48 17.18 21.12 14.68
C ASP A 48 17.66 19.70 14.33
N GLU A 49 18.81 19.30 14.85
CA GLU A 49 19.32 17.94 14.69
C GLU A 49 18.45 16.93 15.44
N ALA A 50 18.03 17.25 16.66
CA ALA A 50 17.12 16.44 17.44
C ALA A 50 15.76 16.27 16.75
N LEU A 51 15.21 17.36 16.18
CA LEU A 51 13.98 17.32 15.39
C LEU A 51 14.12 16.36 14.21
N ARG A 52 15.18 16.52 13.41
CA ARG A 52 15.44 15.64 12.26
C ARG A 52 15.58 14.18 12.68
N TYR A 53 16.35 13.91 13.73
CA TYR A 53 16.55 12.55 14.24
C TYR A 53 15.24 11.91 14.70
N ILE A 54 14.41 12.63 15.47
CA ILE A 54 13.12 12.10 15.94
C ILE A 54 12.15 11.92 14.77
N GLN A 55 12.15 12.81 13.77
CA GLN A 55 11.34 12.67 12.56
C GLN A 55 11.72 11.42 11.77
N GLU A 56 13.02 11.19 11.54
CA GLU A 56 13.54 10.00 10.86
C GLU A 56 13.19 8.72 11.64
N GLU A 57 13.32 8.75 12.97
CA GLU A 57 12.96 7.59 13.80
C GLU A 57 11.46 7.30 13.76
N ARG A 58 10.60 8.35 13.79
CA ARG A 58 9.15 8.20 13.64
C ARG A 58 8.75 7.70 12.27
N ALA A 59 9.46 8.12 11.22
CA ALA A 59 9.24 7.63 9.87
C ALA A 59 9.58 6.13 9.72
N ARG A 60 10.45 5.62 10.60
CA ARG A 60 10.80 4.19 10.69
C ARG A 60 9.89 3.38 11.61
N ASP A 61 8.95 4.02 12.31
CA ASP A 61 7.97 3.32 13.15
C ASP A 61 7.01 2.51 12.24
N PRO A 62 7.04 1.16 12.31
CA PRO A 62 6.25 0.31 11.43
C PRO A 62 4.74 0.57 11.52
N ASP A 63 4.24 0.97 12.68
CA ASP A 63 2.80 1.19 12.89
C ASP A 63 2.32 2.50 12.28
N VAL A 64 3.10 3.58 12.47
CA VAL A 64 2.85 4.88 11.83
C VAL A 64 2.91 4.71 10.31
N PHE A 65 3.92 3.99 9.84
CA PHE A 65 4.10 3.68 8.44
C PHE A 65 2.91 2.87 7.88
N LEU A 66 2.59 1.73 8.47
CA LEU A 66 1.49 0.85 8.05
C LEU A 66 0.15 1.58 7.98
N LYS A 67 -0.08 2.49 8.93
CA LYS A 67 -1.27 3.33 8.92
C LYS A 67 -1.30 4.26 7.71
N SER A 68 -0.19 4.92 7.39
CA SER A 68 -0.10 5.80 6.21
C SER A 68 -0.26 5.03 4.90
N PHE A 69 0.39 3.88 4.75
CA PHE A 69 0.27 3.02 3.57
C PHE A 69 -1.18 2.56 3.34
N LYS A 70 -1.85 2.09 4.41
CA LYS A 70 -3.27 1.70 4.34
C LYS A 70 -4.18 2.85 3.91
N GLN A 71 -3.90 4.07 4.35
CA GLN A 71 -4.65 5.27 3.94
C GLN A 71 -4.44 5.57 2.45
N SER A 72 -3.18 5.56 1.98
CA SER A 72 -2.89 5.75 0.55
C SER A 72 -3.54 4.67 -0.32
N LEU A 73 -3.46 3.40 0.08
CA LEU A 73 -4.10 2.29 -0.62
C LEU A 73 -5.63 2.46 -0.67
N ALA A 74 -6.27 2.88 0.43
CA ALA A 74 -7.70 3.13 0.45
C ALA A 74 -8.11 4.28 -0.48
N GLU A 75 -7.30 5.36 -0.52
CA GLU A 75 -7.55 6.50 -1.40
C GLU A 75 -7.36 6.16 -2.88
N LEU A 76 -6.32 5.39 -3.22
CA LEU A 76 -6.10 4.87 -4.57
C LEU A 76 -7.28 3.98 -4.99
N ASN A 77 -7.67 3.02 -4.15
CA ASN A 77 -8.80 2.12 -4.44
C ASN A 77 -10.11 2.87 -4.66
N ARG A 78 -10.33 3.99 -3.95
CA ARG A 78 -11.51 4.85 -4.15
C ARG A 78 -11.52 5.54 -5.52
N ARG A 79 -10.33 5.87 -6.06
CA ARG A 79 -10.16 6.62 -7.31
C ARG A 79 -9.98 5.74 -8.54
N TYR A 80 -9.55 4.50 -8.36
CA TYR A 80 -9.42 3.53 -9.43
C TYR A 80 -10.78 3.23 -10.05
N GLN A 81 -10.90 3.50 -11.35
CA GLN A 81 -12.06 3.07 -12.13
C GLN A 81 -11.80 1.66 -12.70
N PRO A 82 -12.84 0.81 -12.84
CA PRO A 82 -12.70 -0.48 -13.52
C PRO A 82 -12.08 -0.30 -14.92
N GLY A 83 -11.08 -1.13 -15.25
CA GLY A 83 -10.36 -1.06 -16.54
C GLY A 83 -9.20 -0.06 -16.59
N THR A 84 -8.92 0.70 -15.52
CA THR A 84 -7.76 1.61 -15.47
C THR A 84 -6.46 0.85 -15.73
N LEU A 85 -6.25 -0.28 -15.05
CA LEU A 85 -4.99 -1.05 -15.19
C LEU A 85 -4.87 -1.68 -16.58
N ASP A 86 -5.94 -2.23 -17.14
CA ASP A 86 -5.95 -2.81 -18.49
C ASP A 86 -5.60 -1.76 -19.55
N PHE A 87 -6.14 -0.55 -19.39
CA PHE A 87 -5.84 0.58 -20.27
C PHE A 87 -4.36 0.99 -20.15
N ILE A 88 -3.84 1.09 -18.93
CA ILE A 88 -2.44 1.47 -18.71
C ILE A 88 -1.48 0.39 -19.22
N GLU A 89 -1.79 -0.89 -19.02
CA GLU A 89 -1.03 -2.01 -19.60
C GLU A 89 -0.99 -1.93 -21.14
N SER A 90 -2.15 -1.65 -21.76
CA SER A 90 -2.28 -1.65 -23.23
C SER A 90 -1.69 -0.41 -23.90
N HIS A 91 -1.83 0.76 -23.28
CA HIS A 91 -1.49 2.05 -23.92
C HIS A 91 -0.23 2.71 -23.34
N TYR A 92 0.16 2.35 -22.12
CA TYR A 92 1.31 2.90 -21.41
C TYR A 92 2.15 1.80 -20.75
N PRO A 93 2.66 0.81 -21.52
CA PRO A 93 3.32 -0.38 -20.98
C PRO A 93 4.55 -0.04 -20.12
N ASP A 94 5.27 1.05 -20.44
CA ASP A 94 6.40 1.52 -19.61
C ASP A 94 5.96 1.99 -18.21
N LEU A 95 4.79 2.63 -18.12
CA LEU A 95 4.23 3.04 -16.83
C LEU A 95 3.76 1.81 -16.06
N TYR A 96 3.06 0.90 -16.73
CA TYR A 96 2.62 -0.36 -16.13
C TYR A 96 3.80 -1.17 -15.57
N HIS A 97 4.88 -1.32 -16.34
CA HIS A 97 6.04 -2.06 -15.89
C HIS A 97 6.76 -1.39 -14.71
N LYS A 98 6.80 -0.05 -14.65
CA LYS A 98 7.33 0.67 -13.48
C LYS A 98 6.48 0.44 -12.23
N MET A 99 5.16 0.36 -12.38
CA MET A 99 4.25 0.04 -11.27
C MET A 99 4.56 -1.37 -10.75
N GLU A 100 4.60 -2.37 -11.63
CA GLU A 100 4.93 -3.76 -11.29
C GLU A 100 6.30 -3.88 -10.60
N GLN A 101 7.35 -3.24 -11.14
CA GLN A 101 8.68 -3.22 -10.52
C GLN A 101 8.67 -2.62 -9.12
N THR A 102 7.87 -1.56 -8.91
CA THR A 102 7.80 -0.91 -7.59
C THR A 102 6.96 -1.73 -6.60
N GLU A 103 5.98 -2.49 -7.08
CA GLU A 103 5.25 -3.47 -6.26
C GLU A 103 6.15 -4.63 -5.81
N ASP A 104 6.98 -5.17 -6.71
CA ASP A 104 7.97 -6.20 -6.39
C ASP A 104 9.02 -5.68 -5.40
N GLU A 105 9.48 -4.43 -5.58
CA GLU A 105 10.40 -3.75 -4.67
C GLU A 105 9.80 -3.63 -3.26
N LEU A 106 8.52 -3.23 -3.17
CA LEU A 106 7.81 -3.18 -1.90
C LEU A 106 7.71 -4.55 -1.23
N ASP A 107 7.32 -5.61 -1.95
CA ASP A 107 7.23 -6.95 -1.38
C ASP A 107 8.59 -7.45 -0.86
N SER A 108 9.69 -7.14 -1.57
CA SER A 108 11.05 -7.47 -1.09
C SER A 108 11.38 -6.72 0.20
N LEU A 109 11.20 -5.39 0.21
CA LEU A 109 11.50 -4.55 1.37
C LEU A 109 10.64 -4.90 2.59
N TRP A 110 9.39 -5.32 2.36
CA TRP A 110 8.50 -5.81 3.43
C TRP A 110 9.07 -7.06 4.09
N ARG A 111 9.54 -8.02 3.30
CA ARG A 111 10.11 -9.29 3.79
C ARG A 111 11.44 -9.08 4.51
N GLU A 112 12.23 -8.13 4.05
CA GLU A 112 13.51 -7.76 4.64
C GLU A 112 13.35 -6.94 5.94
N GLY A 113 12.19 -6.28 6.11
CA GLY A 113 11.87 -5.54 7.32
C GLY A 113 12.65 -4.24 7.47
N ASP A 114 13.00 -3.58 6.36
CA ASP A 114 13.62 -2.24 6.36
C ASP A 114 12.54 -1.15 6.18
N PRO A 115 12.08 -0.51 7.27
CA PRO A 115 10.97 0.45 7.19
C PRO A 115 11.36 1.74 6.47
N GLY A 116 12.65 2.08 6.45
CA GLY A 116 13.15 3.32 5.85
C GLY A 116 13.06 3.26 4.32
N LEU A 117 13.64 2.22 3.73
CA LEU A 117 13.59 1.99 2.29
C LEU A 117 12.16 1.75 1.82
N PHE A 118 11.37 0.99 2.60
CA PHE A 118 9.97 0.73 2.29
C PHE A 118 9.15 2.03 2.16
N GLY A 119 9.42 3.03 3.00
CA GLY A 119 8.74 4.33 2.95
C GLY A 119 8.95 5.09 1.64
N GLU A 120 10.20 5.12 1.14
CA GLU A 120 10.53 5.78 -0.13
C GLU A 120 9.90 5.05 -1.32
N SER A 121 10.01 3.72 -1.37
CA SER A 121 9.41 2.91 -2.43
C SER A 121 7.88 2.97 -2.38
N SER A 122 7.28 3.09 -1.19
CA SER A 122 5.82 3.24 -1.03
C SER A 122 5.31 4.56 -1.60
N LYS A 123 6.07 5.64 -1.42
CA LYS A 123 5.73 6.94 -1.99
C LYS A 123 5.81 6.90 -3.52
N LYS A 124 6.90 6.35 -4.06
CA LYS A 124 7.08 6.15 -5.51
C LYS A 124 5.96 5.30 -6.11
N TRP A 125 5.59 4.21 -5.43
CA TRP A 125 4.45 3.37 -5.80
C TRP A 125 3.17 4.18 -5.87
N GLN A 126 2.84 4.95 -4.82
CA GLN A 126 1.66 5.80 -4.81
C GLN A 126 1.65 6.79 -5.98
N GLU A 127 2.76 7.47 -6.24
CA GLU A 127 2.89 8.44 -7.34
C GLU A 127 2.63 7.81 -8.71
N LEU A 128 3.14 6.60 -8.96
CA LEU A 128 2.91 5.87 -10.22
C LEU A 128 1.43 5.48 -10.39
N HIS A 129 0.77 5.02 -9.32
CA HIS A 129 -0.65 4.71 -9.36
C HIS A 129 -1.52 5.96 -9.53
N GLU A 130 -1.14 7.08 -8.93
CA GLU A 130 -1.81 8.37 -9.16
C GLU A 130 -1.64 8.84 -10.62
N GLN A 131 -0.45 8.67 -11.19
CA GLN A 131 -0.18 8.96 -12.60
C GLN A 131 -1.05 8.08 -13.52
N ALA A 132 -1.18 6.78 -13.23
CA ALA A 132 -2.05 5.86 -13.97
C ALA A 132 -3.51 6.32 -13.94
N ILE A 133 -4.03 6.68 -12.76
CA ILE A 133 -5.40 7.20 -12.59
C ILE A 133 -5.59 8.50 -13.36
N GLN A 134 -4.63 9.44 -13.29
CA GLN A 134 -4.72 10.71 -14.02
C GLN A 134 -4.72 10.48 -15.53
N THR A 135 -3.85 9.60 -16.01
CA THR A 135 -3.73 9.25 -17.44
C THR A 135 -5.03 8.66 -17.98
N TYR A 136 -5.68 7.76 -17.21
CA TYR A 136 -6.96 7.18 -17.59
C TYR A 136 -8.11 8.21 -17.60
N ASN A 137 -8.09 9.17 -16.69
CA ASN A 137 -9.13 10.21 -16.58
C ASN A 137 -8.90 11.41 -17.53
N GLN A 138 -7.91 11.37 -18.42
CA GLN A 138 -7.73 12.44 -19.41
C GLN A 138 -8.95 12.48 -20.36
N PRO A 139 -9.51 13.68 -20.65
CA PRO A 139 -10.77 13.82 -21.41
C PRO A 139 -10.76 13.12 -22.77
N GLU A 140 -9.60 13.10 -23.42
CA GLU A 140 -9.36 12.48 -24.73
C GLU A 140 -9.64 10.98 -24.75
N PHE A 141 -9.59 10.32 -23.57
CA PHE A 141 -9.83 8.89 -23.41
C PHE A 141 -11.18 8.56 -22.77
N CYS A 142 -11.75 9.48 -21.99
CA CYS A 142 -13.11 9.30 -21.45
C CYS A 142 -14.16 9.14 -22.58
N ASP A 143 -13.97 9.82 -23.71
CA ASP A 143 -14.85 9.67 -24.88
C ASP A 143 -14.67 8.30 -25.57
N LEU A 144 -13.45 7.77 -25.63
CA LEU A 144 -13.12 6.47 -26.22
C LEU A 144 -13.58 5.28 -25.35
N VAL A 145 -13.42 5.36 -24.03
CA VAL A 145 -13.89 4.34 -23.07
C VAL A 145 -15.42 4.33 -23.01
N THR A 146 -16.07 5.49 -23.07
CA THR A 146 -17.54 5.57 -23.17
C THR A 146 -18.02 4.89 -24.46
N LEU A 147 -17.33 5.06 -25.59
CA LEU A 147 -17.65 4.39 -26.86
C LEU A 147 -17.40 2.88 -26.83
N LEU A 148 -16.32 2.40 -26.21
CA LEU A 148 -15.99 0.97 -26.11
C LEU A 148 -16.88 0.21 -25.11
N VAL A 149 -17.12 0.77 -23.92
CA VAL A 149 -17.95 0.16 -22.87
C VAL A 149 -19.44 0.22 -23.22
N CYS A 150 -19.93 1.32 -23.82
CA CYS A 150 -21.32 1.39 -24.28
C CYS A 150 -21.55 0.60 -25.59
N GLY A 151 -20.50 0.30 -26.36
CA GLY A 151 -20.58 -0.42 -27.64
C GLY A 151 -20.47 -1.95 -27.54
N GLN A 152 -19.73 -2.51 -26.57
CA GLN A 152 -19.43 -3.95 -26.53
C GLN A 152 -20.09 -4.74 -25.39
N ALA A 153 -20.66 -4.11 -24.37
CA ALA A 153 -21.20 -4.82 -23.20
C ALA A 153 -22.65 -5.33 -23.35
N ARG A 154 -23.31 -5.20 -24.51
CA ARG A 154 -24.72 -5.63 -24.66
C ARG A 154 -24.94 -7.07 -25.15
N HIS A 155 -23.89 -7.82 -25.50
CA HIS A 155 -24.08 -9.11 -26.19
C HIS A 155 -23.19 -10.30 -25.75
N LEU A 156 -22.41 -10.21 -24.67
CA LEU A 156 -21.75 -11.41 -24.12
C LEU A 156 -22.57 -11.95 -22.94
N PRO A 157 -23.31 -13.06 -23.11
CA PRO A 157 -23.99 -13.69 -21.98
C PRO A 157 -22.92 -14.19 -20.99
N LEU A 158 -23.02 -13.78 -19.74
CA LEU A 158 -22.36 -14.49 -18.64
C LEU A 158 -22.97 -15.90 -18.58
N PRO A 159 -22.16 -16.97 -18.58
CA PRO A 159 -22.70 -18.31 -18.40
C PRO A 159 -23.26 -18.44 -16.98
N GLU A 160 -24.54 -18.82 -16.87
CA GLU A 160 -25.14 -19.19 -15.59
C GLU A 160 -24.54 -20.54 -15.14
N ILE A 161 -23.87 -20.55 -13.98
CA ILE A 161 -23.48 -21.80 -13.32
C ILE A 161 -24.77 -22.46 -12.83
N ALA A 162 -25.06 -23.66 -13.34
CA ALA A 162 -26.30 -24.35 -13.00
C ALA A 162 -26.29 -24.78 -11.51
N PRO A 163 -27.43 -24.70 -10.80
CA PRO A 163 -27.51 -25.18 -9.43
C PRO A 163 -27.21 -26.69 -9.37
N GLY A 164 -26.11 -27.07 -8.73
CA GLY A 164 -25.75 -28.48 -8.50
C GLY A 164 -24.43 -28.95 -9.15
N GLU A 165 -23.73 -28.10 -9.91
CA GLU A 165 -22.37 -28.42 -10.36
C GLU A 165 -21.40 -28.51 -9.16
N THR A 166 -20.56 -29.54 -9.15
CA THR A 166 -19.57 -29.72 -8.08
C THR A 166 -18.44 -28.71 -8.20
N VAL A 167 -17.79 -28.37 -7.08
CA VAL A 167 -16.66 -27.41 -7.04
C VAL A 167 -15.54 -27.78 -8.02
N VAL A 168 -15.34 -29.08 -8.25
CA VAL A 168 -14.34 -29.62 -9.19
C VAL A 168 -14.73 -29.35 -10.64
N GLU A 169 -16.02 -29.39 -10.98
CA GLU A 169 -16.54 -29.11 -12.31
C GLU A 169 -16.47 -27.62 -12.64
N ALA A 170 -16.84 -26.75 -11.68
CA ALA A 170 -16.69 -25.30 -11.82
C ALA A 170 -15.22 -24.87 -11.96
N GLU A 171 -14.31 -25.45 -11.16
CA GLU A 171 -12.87 -25.17 -11.28
C GLU A 171 -12.28 -25.70 -12.60
N THR A 172 -12.71 -26.87 -13.07
CA THR A 172 -12.25 -27.45 -14.35
C THR A 172 -12.76 -26.64 -15.54
N PHE A 173 -14.02 -26.18 -15.49
CA PHE A 173 -14.63 -25.33 -16.50
C PHE A 173 -13.94 -23.96 -16.58
N LEU A 174 -13.74 -23.29 -15.44
CA LEU A 174 -13.01 -22.01 -15.40
C LEU A 174 -11.58 -22.19 -15.93
N ARG A 175 -10.86 -23.25 -15.54
CA ARG A 175 -9.52 -23.53 -16.07
C ARG A 175 -9.50 -23.82 -17.57
N SER A 176 -10.56 -24.39 -18.14
CA SER A 176 -10.70 -24.60 -19.60
C SER A 176 -11.00 -23.29 -20.31
N TYR A 177 -12.00 -22.54 -19.83
CA TYR A 177 -12.38 -21.23 -20.35
C TYR A 177 -11.19 -20.24 -20.36
N LEU A 178 -10.36 -20.28 -19.31
CA LEU A 178 -9.15 -19.46 -19.18
C LEU A 178 -7.96 -19.93 -20.03
N ARG A 179 -7.96 -21.19 -20.46
CA ARG A 179 -6.95 -21.74 -21.38
C ARG A 179 -7.25 -21.31 -22.82
N ASP A 180 -8.53 -21.24 -23.17
CA ASP A 180 -8.99 -20.87 -24.50
C ASP A 180 -8.99 -19.34 -24.70
N LEU A 181 -9.08 -18.57 -23.61
CA LEU A 181 -8.81 -17.13 -23.58
C LEU A 181 -7.29 -16.87 -23.51
N GLY A 182 -6.61 -16.84 -24.66
CA GLY A 182 -5.16 -16.62 -24.76
C GLY A 182 -4.61 -15.25 -24.30
N HIS A 183 -5.30 -14.52 -23.39
CA HIS A 183 -4.97 -13.15 -22.99
C HIS A 183 -4.42 -13.05 -21.55
N PRO A 184 -3.21 -12.50 -21.33
CA PRO A 184 -2.55 -12.42 -20.02
C PRO A 184 -3.35 -11.70 -18.92
N ALA A 185 -4.05 -10.61 -19.24
CA ALA A 185 -4.85 -9.83 -18.30
C ALA A 185 -6.03 -10.61 -17.66
N LEU A 186 -6.65 -11.53 -18.42
CA LEU A 186 -7.76 -12.35 -17.91
C LEU A 186 -7.27 -13.43 -16.94
N LYS A 187 -5.97 -13.78 -17.00
CA LYS A 187 -5.32 -14.70 -16.06
C LYS A 187 -5.23 -14.10 -14.65
N HIS A 188 -4.99 -12.79 -14.55
CA HIS A 188 -4.94 -12.08 -13.26
C HIS A 188 -6.32 -11.89 -12.64
N LEU A 189 -7.32 -11.48 -13.43
CA LEU A 189 -8.71 -11.35 -12.97
C LEU A 189 -9.26 -12.71 -12.51
N ALA A 190 -9.00 -13.76 -13.27
CA ALA A 190 -9.46 -15.09 -12.94
C ALA A 190 -8.72 -15.68 -11.74
N ARG A 191 -7.42 -15.42 -11.56
CA ARG A 191 -6.69 -15.77 -10.32
C ARG A 191 -7.33 -15.09 -9.11
N ARG A 192 -7.66 -13.80 -9.21
CA ARG A 192 -8.36 -13.06 -8.14
C ARG A 192 -9.73 -13.65 -7.82
N GLN A 193 -10.53 -13.99 -8.83
CA GLN A 193 -11.84 -14.61 -8.61
C GLN A 193 -11.71 -16.03 -8.04
N LEU A 194 -10.73 -16.83 -8.48
CA LEU A 194 -10.48 -18.16 -7.92
C LEU A 194 -10.04 -18.10 -6.45
N LEU A 195 -9.22 -17.10 -6.08
CA LEU A 195 -8.82 -16.85 -4.70
C LEU A 195 -10.01 -16.44 -3.84
N ALA A 196 -10.81 -15.46 -4.29
CA ALA A 196 -12.01 -15.02 -3.57
C ALA A 196 -13.03 -16.15 -3.38
N PHE A 197 -13.21 -17.01 -4.40
CA PHE A 197 -14.10 -18.17 -4.33
C PHE A 197 -13.60 -19.22 -3.34
N ARG A 198 -12.30 -19.53 -3.33
CA ARG A 198 -11.69 -20.45 -2.34
C ARG A 198 -11.78 -19.94 -0.91
N GLU A 199 -11.69 -18.63 -0.70
CA GLU A 199 -11.86 -18.01 0.61
C GLU A 199 -13.31 -18.03 1.09
N ALA A 200 -14.28 -17.89 0.19
CA ALA A 200 -15.70 -18.03 0.52
C ALA A 200 -16.03 -19.46 0.97
N LEU A 201 -15.51 -20.47 0.25
CA LEU A 201 -15.74 -21.88 0.61
C LEU A 201 -15.14 -22.27 1.96
N LYS A 202 -13.94 -21.77 2.30
CA LYS A 202 -13.33 -21.99 3.64
C LYS A 202 -14.15 -21.42 4.80
N LYS A 203 -15.03 -20.46 4.53
CA LYS A 203 -15.94 -19.88 5.53
C LYS A 203 -17.22 -20.67 5.71
N GLU A 204 -17.58 -21.54 4.77
CA GLU A 204 -18.78 -22.40 4.86
C GLU A 204 -18.46 -23.77 5.48
N GLU A 205 -17.20 -24.21 5.46
CA GLU A 205 -16.75 -25.47 6.08
C GLU A 205 -16.38 -25.35 7.58
N ASN A 206 -16.42 -24.16 8.18
CA ASN A 206 -16.20 -23.90 9.62
C ASN A 206 -17.46 -23.38 10.30
#